data_AF-A0A2P2EDR4-F1
#
_entry.id   AF-A0A2P2EDR4-F1
#
_cell.length_a   1.000
_cell.length_b   1.000
_cell.length_c   1.000
_cell.angle_alpha   90.00
_cell.angle_beta   90.00
_cell.angle_gamma   90.00
#
_symmetry.space_group_name_H-M   'P 1'
#
loop_
_entity.id
_entity.type
_entity.pdbx_description
1 polymer ?
#
loop_
_entity_poly.entity_id
_entity_poly.type
_entity_poly.pdbx_seq_one_letter_code
_entity_poly.pdbx_strand_id
1 'polypeptide(L)'
;MSKHLIKVGLIAAVVFAAATSPAMAQSMQMEIEQTQALHFERPVTGVVIGNAGIADVIVHDPRTLFVVAKSVGSTEVTAVDANGRVVFEARVQVRANRPAGMITIQRGKEISTMVCQERCIATVHAEATEAGNRTAMSAAGSRATFAAGSGSRN
;
A
#
# COMPACT_ATOMS: atom_id res chain seq x y z
N MET A 1 6.44 -83.97 -6.82
CA MET A 1 6.00 -83.59 -5.46
C MET A 1 6.89 -82.45 -4.99
N SER A 2 6.67 -81.24 -5.54
CA SER A 2 5.80 -80.19 -4.98
C SER A 2 6.51 -79.39 -3.90
N LYS A 3 7.14 -78.27 -4.26
CA LYS A 3 7.26 -77.08 -3.39
C LYS A 3 7.18 -75.82 -4.27
N HIS A 4 6.30 -74.93 -3.83
CA HIS A 4 5.58 -73.95 -4.63
C HIS A 4 6.40 -72.71 -4.97
N LEU A 5 6.16 -72.22 -6.19
CA LEU A 5 6.49 -70.86 -6.61
C LEU A 5 5.78 -69.85 -5.70
N ILE A 6 6.55 -68.97 -5.06
CA ILE A 6 6.05 -67.74 -4.46
C ILE A 6 6.70 -66.59 -5.23
N LYS A 7 6.02 -66.17 -6.31
CA LYS A 7 6.26 -64.88 -6.98
C LYS A 7 5.45 -63.83 -6.21
N VAL A 8 6.02 -63.26 -5.16
CA VAL A 8 5.45 -62.06 -4.52
C VAL A 8 6.01 -60.87 -5.28
N GLY A 9 5.13 -60.29 -6.10
CA GLY A 9 5.42 -59.15 -6.96
C GLY A 9 5.93 -57.97 -6.16
N LEU A 10 7.03 -57.40 -6.64
CA LEU A 10 7.59 -56.14 -6.22
C LEU A 10 6.60 -55.02 -6.60
N ILE A 11 5.65 -54.71 -5.71
CA ILE A 11 4.81 -53.52 -5.82
C ILE A 11 5.70 -52.32 -5.44
N ALA A 12 6.34 -51.73 -6.45
CA ALA A 12 7.01 -50.45 -6.31
C ALA A 12 5.93 -49.36 -6.14
N ALA A 13 5.57 -49.09 -4.89
CA ALA A 13 4.75 -47.95 -4.52
C ALA A 13 5.55 -46.66 -4.79
N VAL A 14 5.39 -46.09 -5.99
CA VAL A 14 5.86 -44.74 -6.31
C VAL A 14 4.97 -43.77 -5.53
N VAL A 15 5.44 -43.39 -4.34
CA VAL A 15 4.86 -42.30 -3.56
C VAL A 15 5.15 -41.01 -4.31
N PHE A 16 4.16 -40.54 -5.07
CA PHE A 16 4.19 -39.25 -5.72
C PHE A 16 4.05 -38.17 -4.64
N ALA A 17 5.17 -37.73 -4.07
CA ALA A 17 5.21 -36.58 -3.18
C ALA A 17 4.83 -35.34 -3.99
N ALA A 18 3.57 -34.94 -3.94
CA ALA A 18 3.10 -33.67 -4.48
C ALA A 18 3.81 -32.55 -3.71
N ALA A 19 4.85 -31.98 -4.30
CA ALA A 19 5.49 -30.78 -3.80
C ALA A 19 4.51 -29.61 -3.93
N THR A 20 3.77 -29.33 -2.86
CA THR A 20 3.01 -28.08 -2.74
C THR A 20 4.00 -26.95 -2.48
N SER A 21 4.33 -26.18 -3.51
CA SER A 21 5.09 -24.94 -3.33
C SER A 21 4.26 -23.97 -2.50
N PRO A 22 4.81 -23.36 -1.44
CA PRO A 22 4.09 -22.34 -0.69
C PRO A 22 3.83 -21.14 -1.62
N ALA A 23 2.57 -20.69 -1.68
CA ALA A 23 2.23 -19.43 -2.32
C ALA A 23 2.85 -18.30 -1.48
N MET A 24 3.98 -17.75 -1.93
CA MET A 24 4.55 -16.54 -1.33
C MET A 24 3.71 -15.35 -1.74
N ALA A 25 2.87 -14.84 -0.83
CA ALA A 25 2.16 -13.58 -1.03
C ALA A 25 3.18 -12.45 -1.25
N GLN A 26 3.09 -11.75 -2.38
CA GLN A 26 3.97 -10.63 -2.67
C GLN A 26 3.65 -9.45 -1.72
N SER A 27 4.67 -8.75 -1.24
CA SER A 27 4.48 -7.54 -0.43
C SER A 27 4.79 -6.30 -1.24
N MET A 28 3.81 -5.41 -1.39
CA MET A 28 3.98 -4.10 -2.02
C MET A 28 3.96 -3.02 -0.95
N GLN A 29 4.97 -2.15 -0.94
CA GLN A 29 5.04 -1.00 -0.05
C GLN A 29 4.76 0.26 -0.84
N MET A 30 3.80 1.04 -0.36
CA MET A 30 3.38 2.28 -1.00
C MET A 30 3.29 3.39 0.03
N GLU A 31 3.42 4.64 -0.41
CA GLU A 31 3.16 5.83 0.38
C GLU A 31 1.76 6.39 0.06
N ILE A 32 1.16 7.15 0.97
CA ILE A 32 -0.08 7.88 0.70
C ILE A 32 0.06 8.70 -0.59
N GLU A 33 -1.01 8.75 -1.39
CA GLU A 33 -1.09 9.44 -2.69
C GLU A 33 -0.19 8.84 -3.78
N GLN A 34 0.56 7.77 -3.48
CA GLN A 34 1.32 7.04 -4.49
C GLN A 34 0.38 6.16 -5.33
N THR A 35 0.70 6.07 -6.63
CA THR A 35 0.06 5.13 -7.55
C THR A 35 1.10 4.17 -8.10
N GLN A 36 0.78 2.88 -8.11
CA GLN A 36 1.63 1.82 -8.65
C GLN A 36 0.91 1.10 -9.79
N ALA A 37 1.55 1.06 -10.96
CA ALA A 37 1.07 0.26 -12.08
C ALA A 37 1.42 -1.21 -11.87
N LEU A 38 0.46 -2.08 -12.19
CA LEU A 38 0.59 -3.53 -12.23
C LEU A 38 0.36 -3.99 -13.67
N HIS A 39 1.33 -4.74 -14.20
CA HIS A 39 1.27 -5.34 -15.52
C HIS A 39 1.21 -6.86 -15.40
N PHE A 40 0.36 -7.49 -16.20
CA PHE A 40 0.15 -8.93 -16.18
C PHE A 40 0.51 -9.58 -17.52
N GLU A 41 1.19 -10.71 -17.44
CA GLU A 41 1.53 -11.54 -18.62
C GLU A 41 0.29 -12.17 -19.28
N ARG A 42 -0.78 -12.35 -18.49
CA ARG A 42 -2.05 -12.94 -18.92
C ARG A 42 -3.19 -11.99 -18.58
N PRO A 43 -4.27 -11.95 -19.39
CA PRO A 43 -5.40 -11.09 -19.11
C PRO A 43 -6.11 -11.50 -17.82
N VAL A 44 -6.39 -10.51 -16.97
CA VAL A 44 -7.24 -10.61 -15.79
C VAL A 44 -8.65 -10.12 -16.13
N THR A 45 -9.64 -10.74 -15.51
CA THR A 45 -11.07 -10.40 -15.70
C THR A 45 -11.73 -9.84 -14.46
N GLY A 46 -11.09 -10.02 -13.30
CA GLY A 46 -11.57 -9.49 -12.04
C GLY A 46 -10.42 -9.06 -11.14
N VAL A 47 -10.70 -8.08 -10.30
CA VAL A 47 -9.84 -7.65 -9.21
C VAL A 47 -10.66 -7.51 -7.94
N VAL A 48 -10.10 -7.95 -6.83
CA VAL A 48 -10.67 -7.85 -5.50
C VAL A 48 -9.70 -7.08 -4.63
N ILE A 49 -10.23 -6.12 -3.87
CA ILE A 49 -9.47 -5.39 -2.86
C ILE A 49 -10.09 -5.63 -1.50
N GLY A 50 -9.27 -5.94 -0.50
CA GLY A 50 -9.74 -6.21 0.85
C GLY A 50 -10.39 -4.99 1.50
N ASN A 51 -9.78 -3.80 1.36
CA ASN A 51 -10.28 -2.55 1.93
C ASN A 51 -10.01 -1.34 1.00
N ALA A 52 -11.06 -0.87 0.32
CA ALA A 52 -11.05 0.27 -0.60
C ALA A 52 -10.77 1.64 0.07
N GLY A 53 -10.79 1.71 1.40
CA GLY A 53 -10.41 2.87 2.19
C GLY A 53 -8.90 3.02 2.40
N ILE A 54 -8.14 1.92 2.30
CA ILE A 54 -6.67 1.91 2.46
C ILE A 54 -5.99 2.08 1.10
N ALA A 55 -6.38 1.27 0.13
CA ALA A 55 -5.94 1.39 -1.26
C ALA A 55 -7.15 1.20 -2.18
N ASP A 56 -7.05 1.62 -3.44
CA ASP A 56 -8.09 1.49 -4.45
C ASP A 56 -7.47 1.00 -5.76
N VAL A 57 -8.28 0.45 -6.67
CA VAL A 57 -7.80 -0.08 -7.94
C VAL A 57 -8.55 0.54 -9.10
N ILE A 58 -7.81 1.07 -10.06
CA ILE A 58 -8.32 1.58 -11.31
C ILE A 58 -7.94 0.59 -12.42
N VAL A 59 -8.95 0.06 -13.11
CA VAL A 59 -8.76 -0.86 -14.23
C VAL A 59 -8.57 -0.04 -15.51
N HIS A 60 -7.43 -0.21 -16.19
CA HIS A 60 -7.20 0.44 -17.48
C HIS A 60 -7.52 -0.50 -18.63
N ASP A 61 -6.94 -1.70 -18.61
CA ASP A 61 -7.16 -2.76 -19.60
C ASP A 61 -6.97 -4.15 -18.94
N PRO A 62 -7.29 -5.26 -19.62
CA PRO A 62 -7.17 -6.60 -19.03
C PRO A 62 -5.77 -7.02 -18.58
N ARG A 63 -4.71 -6.29 -18.94
CA ARG A 63 -3.31 -6.55 -18.56
C ARG A 63 -2.70 -5.42 -17.73
N THR A 64 -3.44 -4.33 -17.48
CA THR A 64 -2.93 -3.16 -16.78
C THR A 64 -3.93 -2.66 -15.74
N LEU A 65 -3.49 -2.66 -14.49
CA LEU A 65 -4.23 -2.10 -13.34
C LEU A 65 -3.36 -1.06 -12.63
N PHE A 66 -3.99 -0.05 -12.05
CA PHE A 66 -3.32 0.93 -11.19
C PHE A 66 -3.84 0.77 -9.77
N VAL A 67 -2.92 0.54 -8.82
CA VAL A 67 -3.23 0.56 -7.39
C VAL A 67 -2.91 1.95 -6.85
N VAL A 68 -3.87 2.57 -6.16
CA VAL A 68 -3.74 3.91 -5.57
C VAL A 68 -3.77 3.79 -4.06
N ALA A 69 -2.77 4.32 -3.38
CA ALA A 69 -2.71 4.35 -1.93
C ALA A 69 -3.48 5.57 -1.38
N LYS A 70 -4.48 5.34 -0.53
CA LYS A 70 -5.38 6.37 0.00
C LYS A 70 -5.13 6.69 1.46
N SER A 71 -4.91 5.68 2.30
CA SER A 71 -4.74 5.86 3.75
C SER A 71 -3.74 4.85 4.31
N VAL A 72 -3.11 5.20 5.43
CA VAL A 72 -2.15 4.33 6.12
C VAL A 72 -2.82 3.04 6.57
N GLY A 73 -2.19 1.91 6.29
CA GLY A 73 -2.71 0.61 6.71
C GLY A 73 -2.13 -0.53 5.90
N SER A 74 -2.69 -1.72 6.11
CA SER A 74 -2.40 -2.89 5.29
C SER A 74 -3.70 -3.39 4.67
N THR A 75 -3.67 -3.67 3.38
CA THR A 75 -4.76 -4.33 2.66
C THR A 75 -4.19 -5.34 1.67
N GLU A 76 -5.06 -6.00 0.92
CA GLU A 76 -4.71 -7.05 -0.03
C GLU A 76 -5.41 -6.79 -1.36
N VAL A 77 -4.69 -7.07 -2.44
CA VAL A 77 -5.19 -6.98 -3.81
C VAL A 77 -4.99 -8.33 -4.48
N THR A 78 -6.05 -8.87 -5.05
CA THR A 78 -6.06 -10.16 -5.75
C THR A 78 -6.67 -9.98 -7.13
N ALA A 79 -5.98 -10.41 -8.17
CA ALA A 79 -6.47 -10.39 -9.55
C ALA A 79 -6.70 -11.82 -10.06
N VAL A 80 -7.79 -12.02 -10.80
CA VAL A 80 -8.25 -13.34 -11.26
C VAL A 80 -8.48 -13.38 -12.77
N ASP A 81 -8.24 -14.55 -13.39
CA ASP A 81 -8.55 -14.80 -14.80
C ASP A 81 -10.03 -15.18 -15.02
N ALA A 82 -10.41 -15.38 -16.28
CA ALA A 82 -11.78 -15.73 -16.67
C ALA A 82 -12.29 -17.06 -16.07
N ASN A 83 -11.39 -17.92 -15.60
CA ASN A 83 -11.71 -19.18 -14.95
C ASN A 83 -11.75 -19.06 -13.42
N GLY A 84 -11.62 -17.84 -12.88
CA GLY A 84 -11.56 -17.58 -11.44
C GLY A 84 -10.23 -17.97 -10.79
N ARG A 85 -9.18 -18.25 -11.57
CA ARG A 85 -7.87 -18.59 -11.00
C ARG A 85 -7.13 -17.31 -10.63
N VAL A 86 -6.49 -17.33 -9.46
CA VAL A 86 -5.64 -16.23 -9.01
C VAL A 86 -4.43 -16.11 -9.96
N VAL A 87 -4.29 -14.94 -10.56
CA VAL A 87 -3.18 -14.57 -11.44
C VAL A 87 -2.14 -13.77 -10.67
N PHE A 88 -2.58 -12.99 -9.68
CA PHE A 88 -1.72 -12.15 -8.86
C PHE A 88 -2.37 -11.93 -7.50
N GLU A 89 -1.55 -11.93 -6.45
CA GLU A 89 -1.97 -11.66 -5.08
C GLU A 89 -0.85 -10.92 -4.37
N ALA A 90 -1.17 -9.75 -3.82
CA ALA A 90 -0.20 -8.97 -3.06
C ALA A 90 -0.84 -8.27 -1.86
N ARG A 91 -0.09 -8.27 -0.76
CA ARG A 91 -0.35 -7.43 0.41
C ARG A 91 0.20 -6.03 0.15
N VAL A 92 -0.69 -5.05 0.17
CA VAL A 92 -0.36 -3.63 0.03
C VAL A 92 -0.20 -3.02 1.42
N GLN A 93 1.02 -2.59 1.76
CA GLN A 93 1.32 -1.82 2.96
C GLN A 93 1.46 -0.35 2.59
N VAL A 94 0.49 0.46 3.01
CA VAL A 94 0.50 1.91 2.81
C VAL A 94 1.10 2.58 4.05
N ARG A 95 2.14 3.36 3.85
CA ARG A 95 2.81 4.16 4.86
C ARG A 95 2.47 5.63 4.69
N ALA A 96 2.60 6.40 5.76
CA ALA A 96 2.55 7.86 5.65
C ALA A 96 3.70 8.32 4.75
N ASN A 97 3.42 9.26 3.84
CA ASN A 97 4.45 9.95 3.10
C ASN A 97 5.26 10.79 4.10
N ARG A 98 6.48 10.34 4.42
CA ARG A 98 7.41 11.06 5.29
C ARG A 98 8.57 11.54 4.43
N PRO A 99 8.76 12.85 4.29
CA PRO A 99 9.96 13.41 3.67
C PRO A 99 11.21 12.79 4.29
N ALA A 100 12.18 12.45 3.45
CA ALA A 100 13.48 11.98 3.91
C ALA A 100 14.11 13.01 4.86
N GLY A 101 14.66 12.55 5.99
CA GLY A 101 15.21 13.43 7.02
C GLY A 101 14.16 14.06 7.94
N MET A 102 12.87 13.71 7.80
CA MET A 102 11.85 14.13 8.78
C MET A 102 12.10 13.46 10.13
N ILE A 103 12.22 14.29 11.17
CA ILE A 103 12.37 13.87 12.56
C ILE A 103 11.28 14.54 13.42
N THR A 104 10.88 13.86 14.48
CA THR A 104 9.96 14.41 15.49
C THR A 104 10.68 14.49 16.81
N ILE A 105 10.71 15.69 17.41
CA ILE A 105 11.33 15.97 18.69
C ILE A 105 10.22 16.21 19.72
N GLN A 106 10.28 15.51 20.85
CA GLN A 106 9.35 15.62 21.96
C GLN A 106 10.05 16.32 23.14
N ARG A 107 9.60 17.53 23.51
CA ARG A 107 10.14 18.33 24.63
C ARG A 107 9.03 18.56 25.67
N GLY A 108 8.87 17.60 26.58
CA GLY A 108 7.76 17.62 27.54
C GLY A 108 6.41 17.46 26.84
N LYS A 109 5.56 18.49 26.86
CA LYS A 109 4.27 18.52 26.15
C LYS A 109 4.36 19.09 24.73
N GLU A 110 5.54 19.61 24.34
CA GLU A 110 5.76 20.22 23.03
C GLU A 110 6.26 19.17 22.03
N ILE A 111 5.55 19.00 20.92
CA ILE A 111 5.95 18.15 19.79
C ILE A 111 6.37 19.08 18.65
N SER A 112 7.57 18.88 18.11
CA SER A 112 8.09 19.64 16.97
C SER A 112 8.62 18.69 15.90
N THR A 113 8.07 18.80 14.70
CA THR A 113 8.54 18.03 13.54
C THR A 113 9.37 18.90 12.61
N MET A 114 10.52 18.38 12.20
CA MET A 114 11.54 19.07 11.41
C MET A 114 12.03 18.15 10.30
N VAL A 115 12.58 18.72 9.22
CA VAL A 115 13.33 17.97 8.21
C VAL A 115 14.80 18.37 8.31
N CYS A 116 15.67 17.40 8.54
CA CYS A 116 17.10 17.58 8.69
C CYS A 116 17.84 17.03 7.47
N GLN A 117 18.60 17.91 6.81
CA GLN A 117 19.69 17.54 5.93
C GLN A 117 21.01 17.92 6.63
N GLU A 118 21.69 18.99 6.21
CA GLU A 118 22.84 19.54 6.96
C GLU A 118 22.42 20.39 8.18
N ARG A 119 21.23 20.99 8.11
CA ARG A 119 20.57 21.70 9.21
C ARG A 119 19.08 21.33 9.23
N CYS A 120 18.47 21.42 10.41
CA CYS A 120 17.06 21.10 10.59
C CYS A 120 16.19 22.34 10.38
N ILE A 121 15.20 22.22 9.49
CA ILE A 121 14.19 23.26 9.24
C ILE A 121 12.83 22.76 9.74
N ALA A 122 12.07 23.64 10.41
CA ALA A 122 10.74 23.31 10.89
C ALA A 122 9.79 23.14 9.70
N THR A 123 9.14 22.00 9.61
CA THR A 123 8.09 21.78 8.59
C THR A 123 6.77 22.28 9.14
N VAL A 124 6.12 23.21 8.44
CA VAL A 124 4.71 23.54 8.66
C VAL A 124 3.81 22.42 8.10
N HIS A 125 3.97 21.21 8.62
CA HIS A 125 2.90 20.23 8.53
C HIS A 125 2.06 20.38 9.78
N ALA A 126 0.79 20.70 9.59
CA ALA A 126 -0.19 20.87 10.65
C ALA A 126 -0.42 19.51 11.33
N GLU A 127 0.50 19.11 12.19
CA GLU A 127 0.24 18.09 13.19
C GLU A 127 -0.84 18.67 14.08
N ALA A 128 -1.96 17.94 14.20
CA ALA A 128 -3.15 18.33 14.95
C ALA A 128 -2.85 18.48 16.45
N THR A 129 -2.14 19.53 16.79
CA THR A 129 -1.88 20.03 18.12
C THR A 129 -2.54 21.40 18.21
N GLU A 130 -3.05 21.77 19.38
CA GLU A 130 -3.75 23.06 19.59
C GLU A 130 -2.87 24.27 19.24
N ALA A 131 -1.54 24.11 19.26
CA ALA A 131 -0.57 25.10 18.80
C ALA A 131 -0.44 25.12 17.27
N GLY A 132 -0.29 23.96 16.63
CA GLY A 132 -0.25 23.83 15.17
C GLY A 132 -1.52 24.34 14.49
N ASN A 133 -2.70 24.08 15.11
CA ASN A 133 -3.99 24.55 14.60
C ASN A 133 -4.12 26.08 14.69
N ARG A 134 -3.65 26.73 15.77
CA ARG A 134 -3.65 28.21 15.87
C ARG A 134 -2.74 28.87 14.83
N THR A 135 -1.57 28.29 14.57
CA THR A 135 -0.63 28.84 13.58
C THR A 135 -1.13 28.59 12.14
N ALA A 136 -1.74 27.44 11.88
CA ALA A 136 -2.40 27.15 10.59
C ALA A 136 -3.62 28.05 10.36
N MET A 137 -4.47 28.27 11.38
CA MET A 137 -5.63 29.15 11.30
C MET A 137 -5.24 30.63 11.13
N SER A 138 -4.18 31.10 11.76
CA SER A 138 -3.69 32.48 11.56
C SER A 138 -3.05 32.68 10.19
N ALA A 139 -2.33 31.68 9.66
CA ALA A 139 -1.82 31.71 8.28
C ALA A 139 -2.95 31.67 7.23
N ALA A 140 -4.04 30.92 7.49
CA ALA A 140 -5.24 30.90 6.64
C ALA A 140 -6.05 32.21 6.72
N GLY A 141 -6.23 32.75 7.94
CA GLY A 141 -6.93 34.02 8.17
C GLY A 141 -6.23 35.21 7.50
N SER A 142 -4.89 35.22 7.52
CA SER A 142 -4.09 36.25 6.84
C SER A 142 -4.33 36.25 5.33
N ARG A 143 -4.48 35.07 4.71
CA ARG A 143 -4.81 34.91 3.28
C ARG A 143 -6.23 35.35 2.94
N ALA A 144 -7.20 35.15 3.85
CA ALA A 144 -8.58 35.59 3.66
C ALA A 144 -8.71 37.12 3.64
N THR A 145 -7.93 37.84 4.45
CA THR A 145 -7.93 39.32 4.45
C THR A 145 -7.35 39.93 3.17
N PHE A 146 -6.42 39.26 2.47
CA PHE A 146 -5.94 39.73 1.17
C PHE A 146 -7.00 39.60 0.06
N ALA A 147 -7.93 38.65 0.17
CA ALA A 147 -9.02 38.48 -0.79
C ALA A 147 -10.19 39.46 -0.55
N ALA A 148 -10.37 39.96 0.69
CA ALA A 148 -11.44 40.90 1.03
C ALA A 148 -11.09 42.39 0.79
N GLY A 149 -9.82 42.72 0.53
CA GLY A 149 -9.32 44.10 0.47
C GLY A 149 -9.31 44.80 -0.90
N SER A 150 -9.68 44.13 -2.01
CA SER A 150 -9.55 44.75 -3.35
C SER A 150 -10.79 45.49 -3.87
N GLY A 151 -11.84 45.63 -3.04
CA GLY A 151 -13.12 46.27 -3.42
C GLY A 151 -13.38 47.61 -2.75
N SER A 152 -12.50 48.61 -2.90
CA SER A 152 -12.88 50.00 -2.58
C SER A 152 -12.08 51.01 -3.42
N ARG A 153 -12.67 51.41 -4.55
CA ARG A 153 -12.38 52.67 -5.23
C ARG A 153 -13.72 53.31 -5.58
N ASN A 154 -14.11 54.32 -4.82
CA ASN A 154 -14.87 55.47 -5.33
C ASN A 154 -14.18 56.72 -4.80
#